data_AF-A0A821P443-F1
#
_entry.id   AF-A0A821P443-F1
#
_cell.length_a   1.000
_cell.length_b   1.000
_cell.length_c   1.000
_cell.angle_alpha   90.00
_cell.angle_beta   90.00
_cell.angle_gamma   90.00
#
_symmetry.space_group_name_H-M   'P 1'
#
loop_
_entity.id
_entity.type
_entity.pdbx_description
1 polymer ?
#
loop_
_entity_poly.entity_id
_entity_poly.type
_entity_poly.pdbx_seq_one_letter_code
_entity_poly.pdbx_strand_id
1 'polypeptide(L)' 'QKFLLCKVALGRTELVSKQKSKSTITLKRNIEYDSVKIFDMDTRDDGDDDDELVIFDSHLALPLFIITLE' A
#
# COMPACT_ATOMS: atom_id res chain seq x y z
N GLN A 1 -19.17 9.82 1.33
CA GLN A 1 -17.75 9.86 0.88
C GLN A 1 -17.57 8.97 -0.37
N LYS A 2 -16.59 9.23 -1.25
CA LYS A 2 -16.34 8.40 -2.46
C LYS A 2 -15.00 7.68 -2.36
N PHE A 3 -14.99 6.40 -2.73
CA PHE A 3 -13.81 5.52 -2.71
C PHE A 3 -13.66 4.83 -4.06
N LEU A 4 -12.41 4.48 -4.41
CA LEU A 4 -12.11 3.71 -5.60
C LEU A 4 -11.62 2.31 -5.20
N LEU A 5 -12.30 1.28 -5.69
CA LEU A 5 -11.84 -0.09 -5.57
C LEU A 5 -11.07 -0.48 -6.84
N CYS A 6 -9.78 -0.75 -6.68
CA CYS A 6 -8.87 -1.12 -7.76
C CYS A 6 -8.44 -2.59 -7.64
N LYS A 7 -8.26 -3.25 -8.79
CA LYS A 7 -7.42 -4.45 -8.87
C LYS A 7 -5.98 -4.01 -9.11
N VAL A 8 -5.06 -4.43 -8.26
CA VAL A 8 -3.64 -4.03 -8.35
C VAL A 8 -2.77 -5.27 -8.55
N ALA A 9 -1.91 -5.24 -9.56
CA ALA A 9 -0.88 -6.25 -9.79
C ALA A 9 0.38 -5.89 -8.99
N LEU A 10 0.64 -6.62 -7.90
CA LEU A 10 1.73 -6.28 -6.97
C LEU A 10 3.12 -6.68 -7.46
N GLY A 11 3.22 -7.67 -8.35
CA GLY A 11 4.51 -8.17 -8.83
C GLY A 11 5.42 -8.60 -7.67
N ARG A 12 6.70 -8.22 -7.74
CA ARG A 12 7.62 -8.35 -6.60
C ARG A 12 7.39 -7.20 -5.62
N THR A 13 7.08 -7.54 -4.37
CA THR A 13 6.77 -6.56 -3.32
C THR A 13 7.89 -6.46 -2.29
N GLU A 14 8.39 -5.25 -2.07
CA GLU A 14 9.30 -4.94 -0.98
C GLU A 14 8.50 -4.74 0.32
N LEU A 15 8.96 -5.32 1.42
CA LEU A 15 8.33 -5.19 2.74
C LEU A 15 9.07 -4.13 3.56
N VAL A 16 8.38 -3.04 3.91
CA VAL A 16 8.94 -1.94 4.69
C VAL A 16 8.13 -1.78 5.98
N SER A 17 8.82 -1.77 7.12
CA SER A 17 8.16 -1.50 8.39
C SER A 17 8.15 -0.01 8.72
N LYS A 18 7.00 0.51 9.14
CA LYS A 18 6.85 1.82 9.77
C LYS A 18 6.77 1.65 11.28
N GLN A 19 7.25 2.64 12.01
CA GLN A 19 6.90 2.82 13.42
C GLN A 19 5.92 4.00 13.48
N LYS A 20 4.74 3.79 14.07
CA LYS A 20 3.60 4.75 14.06
C LYS A 20 3.99 6.19 14.48
N SER A 21 5.05 6.33 15.28
CA SER A 21 5.57 7.60 15.79
C SER A 21 6.34 8.46 14.76
N LYS A 22 6.70 7.93 13.59
CA LYS A 22 7.35 8.69 12.51
C LYS A 22 6.39 8.89 11.33
N SER A 23 6.02 10.14 11.08
CA SER A 23 4.99 10.54 10.11
C SER A 23 5.40 10.40 8.64
N THR A 24 6.71 10.34 8.32
CA THR A 24 7.21 10.34 6.93
C THR A 24 8.16 9.17 6.68
N ILE A 25 7.87 8.37 5.64
CA ILE A 25 8.78 7.38 5.08
C ILE A 25 9.23 7.87 3.70
N THR A 26 10.54 7.93 3.48
CA THR A 26 11.10 8.16 2.15
C THR A 26 11.35 6.82 1.48
N LEU A 27 10.56 6.49 0.46
CA LEU A 27 10.79 5.31 -0.37
C LEU A 27 11.74 5.66 -1.52
N LYS A 28 12.81 4.88 -1.69
CA LYS A 28 13.66 4.93 -2.88
C LYS A 28 13.29 3.73 -3.74
N ARG A 29 12.82 3.97 -4.97
CA ARG A 29 12.48 2.89 -5.92
C ARG A 29 13.70 1.98 -6.10
N ASN A 30 13.56 0.72 -5.68
CA ASN A 30 14.46 -0.35 -6.05
C ASN A 30 13.93 -0.99 -7.35
N ILE A 31 14.77 -1.08 -8.38
CA ILE A 31 14.38 -1.55 -9.72
C ILE A 31 13.96 -3.02 -9.70
N GLU A 32 14.33 -3.77 -8.66
CA GLU A 32 13.95 -5.17 -8.49
C GLU A 32 12.51 -5.39 -8.01
N TYR A 33 11.83 -4.34 -7.55
CA TYR A 33 10.50 -4.41 -6.96
C TYR A 33 9.50 -3.54 -7.73
N ASP A 34 8.30 -4.08 -7.93
CA ASP A 34 7.19 -3.43 -8.63
C ASP A 34 6.31 -2.65 -7.65
N SER A 35 6.30 -3.07 -6.38
CA SER A 35 5.49 -2.48 -5.31
C SER A 35 6.21 -2.50 -3.97
N VAL A 36 5.72 -1.67 -3.04
CA VAL A 36 6.12 -1.66 -1.63
C VAL A 36 4.88 -1.84 -0.77
N LYS A 37 4.94 -2.79 0.17
CA LYS A 37 3.97 -2.91 1.26
C LYS A 37 4.58 -2.34 2.52
N ILE A 38 3.92 -1.33 3.08
CA ILE A 38 4.30 -0.67 4.32
C ILE A 38 3.37 -1.20 5.41
N PHE A 39 3.95 -1.79 6.45
CA PHE A 39 3.20 -2.35 7.57
C PHE A 39 3.69 -1.76 8.90
N ASP A 40 2.81 -1.67 9.89
CA ASP A 40 3.18 -1.21 11.23
C ASP A 40 3.85 -2.35 12.01
N MET A 41 4.96 -2.05 12.69
CA MET A 41 5.63 -3.04 13.55
C MET A 41 4.86 -3.28 14.86
N ASP A 42 4.06 -2.30 15.30
CA ASP A 42 3.48 -2.28 16.65
C ASP A 42 2.17 -3.08 16.75
N THR A 43 1.54 -3.46 15.63
CA THR A 43 0.22 -4.15 15.58
C THR A 43 0.31 -5.65 15.26
N ARG A 44 1.51 -6.27 15.35
CA ARG A 44 1.77 -7.64 14.86
C ARG A 44 0.93 -8.79 15.47
N ASP A 45 0.03 -8.54 16.42
CA ASP A 45 -0.84 -9.55 17.02
C ASP A 45 -2.28 -9.53 16.51
N ASP A 46 -2.71 -8.43 15.89
CA ASP A 46 -4.06 -8.26 15.36
C ASP A 46 -3.90 -7.88 13.89
N GLY A 47 -4.61 -8.53 12.97
CA GLY A 47 -4.51 -8.26 11.52
C GLY A 47 -5.02 -6.89 11.08
N ASP A 48 -4.60 -5.82 11.75
CA ASP A 48 -5.04 -4.43 11.63
C ASP A 48 -4.64 -3.86 10.26
N ASP A 49 -5.55 -4.04 9.29
CA ASP A 49 -6.23 -3.11 8.36
C ASP A 49 -5.56 -1.82 7.83
N ASP A 50 -4.42 -1.35 8.36
CA ASP A 50 -3.78 -0.08 7.97
C ASP A 50 -2.52 -0.26 7.10
N ASP A 51 -2.34 -1.43 6.48
CA ASP A 51 -1.23 -1.65 5.55
C ASP A 51 -1.34 -0.71 4.34
N GLU A 52 -0.33 0.14 4.15
CA GLU A 52 -0.24 1.02 2.98
C GLU A 52 0.47 0.28 1.85
N LEU A 53 -0.05 0.42 0.63
CA LEU A 53 0.55 -0.18 -0.56
C LEU A 53 0.90 0.89 -1.60
N VAL A 54 2.14 0.86 -2.05
CA VAL A 54 2.68 1.78 -3.06
C VAL A 54 3.03 1.00 -4.32
N ILE A 55 2.55 1.47 -5.46
CA ILE A 55 2.99 1.04 -6.79
C ILE A 55 3.69 2.20 -7.49
N PHE A 56 4.74 1.91 -8.24
CA PHE A 56 5.51 2.94 -8.96
C PHE A 56 5.00 3.21 -10.37
N ASP A 57 4.31 2.24 -10.98
CA ASP A 57 3.81 2.34 -12.34
C ASP A 57 2.28 2.17 -12.39
N SER A 58 1.59 3.14 -12.96
CA SER A 58 0.11 3.23 -12.93
C SER A 58 -0.60 2.11 -13.69
N HIS A 59 0.05 1.51 -14.69
CA HIS A 59 -0.51 0.41 -15.48
C HIS A 59 -0.74 -0.87 -14.64
N LEU A 60 -0.15 -0.95 -13.45
CA LEU A 60 -0.37 -2.03 -12.50
C LEU A 60 -1.71 -1.93 -11.76
N ALA A 61 -2.40 -0.79 -11.82
CA ALA A 61 -3.70 -0.59 -11.18
C ALA A 61 -4.83 -0.46 -12.22
N LEU A 62 -5.87 -1.26 -12.04
CA LEU A 62 -7.11 -1.19 -12.80
C LEU A 62 -8.26 -0.75 -11.88
N PRO A 63 -8.80 0.47 -12.05
CA PRO A 63 -10.03 0.90 -11.37
C PRO A 63 -11.19 0.00 -11.76
N LEU A 64 -11.84 -0.65 -10.80
CA LEU A 64 -12.99 -1.53 -11.04
C LEU A 64 -14.31 -0.85 -10.69
N PHE A 65 -14.37 -0.23 -9.50
CA PHE A 65 -15.61 0.35 -8.98
C PHE A 65 -15.37 1.68 -8.28
N ILE A 66 -16.34 2.58 -8.38
CA ILE A 66 -16.44 3.77 -7.52
C ILE A 66 -17.54 3.48 -6.50
N ILE A 67 -17.16 3.43 -5.22
CA ILE A 67 -18.08 3.17 -4.10
C ILE A 67 -18.44 4.50 -3.46
N THR A 68 -19.74 4.76 -3.31
CA THR A 68 -20.23 5.92 -2.55
C THR A 68 -20.86 5.42 -1.27
N LEU A 69 -20.33 5.87 -0.13
CA LEU A 69 -20.90 5.63 1.18
C LEU A 69 -21.64 6.90 1.63
N GLU A 70 -22.82 6.74 2.23
CA GLU A 70 -23.60 7.83 2.82
C GLU A 70 -22.96 8.31 4.13
#